data_AF-A0A353RT35-F1
#
_entry.id   AF-A0A353RT35-F1
#
_cell.length_a   1.000
_cell.length_b   1.000
_cell.length_c   1.000
_cell.angle_alpha   90.00
_cell.angle_beta   90.00
_cell.angle_gamma   90.00
#
_symmetry.space_group_name_H-M   'P 1'
#
loop_
_entity.id
_entity.type
_entity.pdbx_description
1 polymer ?
#
loop_
_entity_poly.entity_id
_entity_poly.type
_entity_poly.pdbx_seq_one_letter_code
_entity_poly.pdbx_strand_id
1 'polypeptide(L)'
;MEDIKKSVKDNSLSIYLFIASIVLFFVDLSIWRKFLSFPDIYIYNRIGIYPVKALLIMIIVNTSLSLFSFKKEKEISYLLLSGSVFIAILVLFLELFYLINK
;
A
#
# COMPACT_ATOMS: atom_id res chain seq x y z
N MET A 1 -23.44 22.99 21.82
CA MET A 1 -23.07 21.74 22.53
C MET A 1 -22.87 20.57 21.56
N GLU A 2 -23.56 20.54 20.42
CA GLU A 2 -23.32 19.57 19.34
C GLU A 2 -21.96 19.71 18.66
N ASP A 3 -21.46 20.93 18.47
CA ASP A 3 -20.16 21.16 17.78
C ASP A 3 -18.95 20.63 18.56
N ILE A 4 -19.01 20.68 19.90
CA ILE A 4 -17.98 20.13 20.78
C ILE A 4 -17.95 18.59 20.68
N LYS A 5 -19.13 17.95 20.62
CA LYS A 5 -19.22 16.49 20.42
C LYS A 5 -18.67 16.06 19.06
N LYS A 6 -18.89 16.86 18.01
CA LYS A 6 -18.33 16.60 16.66
C LYS A 6 -16.82 16.71 16.65
N SER A 7 -16.26 17.79 17.22
CA SER A 7 -14.80 17.99 17.32
C SER A 7 -14.10 16.87 18.09
N VAL A 8 -14.67 16.42 19.20
CA VAL A 8 -14.08 15.33 20.01
C VAL A 8 -14.13 13.98 19.28
N LYS A 9 -15.19 13.74 18.50
CA LYS A 9 -15.35 12.51 17.71
C LYS A 9 -14.39 12.44 16.52
N ASP A 10 -14.11 13.58 15.87
CA ASP A 10 -13.09 13.63 14.81
C ASP A 10 -11.69 13.41 15.36
N ASN A 11 -11.38 13.99 16.53
CA ASN A 11 -10.08 13.80 17.17
C ASN A 11 -9.85 12.36 17.64
N SER A 12 -10.89 11.68 18.13
CA SER A 12 -10.73 10.27 18.49
C SER A 12 -10.55 9.40 17.24
N LEU A 13 -11.30 9.66 16.17
CA LEU A 13 -11.21 8.93 14.92
C LEU A 13 -9.83 9.11 14.24
N SER A 14 -9.26 10.31 14.29
CA SER A 14 -7.90 10.57 13.78
C SER A 14 -6.83 9.85 14.59
N ILE A 15 -6.97 9.79 15.93
CA ILE A 15 -6.07 9.01 16.80
C ILE A 15 -6.17 7.52 16.49
N TYR A 16 -7.37 6.97 16.29
CA TYR A 16 -7.53 5.57 15.91
C TYR A 16 -6.89 5.25 14.56
N LEU A 17 -7.07 6.13 13.56
CA LEU A 17 -6.44 5.97 12.25
C LEU A 17 -4.91 6.06 12.33
N PHE A 18 -4.38 6.96 13.17
CA PHE A 18 -2.95 7.10 13.40
C PHE A 18 -2.35 5.87 14.10
N ILE A 19 -3.04 5.33 15.10
CA ILE A 19 -2.62 4.08 15.74
C ILE A 19 -2.66 2.92 14.74
N ALA A 20 -3.73 2.83 13.93
CA ALA A 20 -3.86 1.79 12.91
C ALA A 20 -2.75 1.88 11.84
N SER A 21 -2.37 3.09 11.41
CA SER A 21 -1.29 3.28 10.44
C SER A 21 0.08 2.92 11.03
N ILE A 22 0.34 3.23 12.30
CA ILE A 22 1.55 2.77 13.02
C ILE A 22 1.60 1.24 13.08
N VAL A 23 0.50 0.59 13.43
CA VAL A 23 0.43 -0.88 13.49
C VAL A 23 0.69 -1.49 12.11
N LEU A 24 0.06 -0.95 11.06
CA LEU A 24 0.29 -1.40 9.68
C LEU A 24 1.76 -1.19 9.26
N PHE A 25 2.37 -0.07 9.62
CA PHE A 25 3.78 0.19 9.34
C PHE A 25 4.71 -0.86 9.99
N PHE A 26 4.47 -1.22 11.25
CA PHE A 26 5.28 -2.26 11.92
C PHE A 26 5.05 -3.64 11.33
N VAL A 27 3.83 -3.95 10.89
CA VAL A 27 3.52 -5.20 10.18
C VAL A 27 4.26 -5.26 8.85
N ASP A 28 4.19 -4.19 8.05
CA ASP A 28 4.91 -4.09 6.77
C ASP A 28 6.42 -4.19 6.95
N LEU A 29 6.97 -3.52 7.97
CA LEU A 29 8.40 -3.57 8.27
C LEU A 29 8.84 -4.97 8.72
N SER A 30 8.01 -5.68 9.48
CA SER A 30 8.27 -7.06 9.91
C SER A 30 8.22 -8.05 8.74
N ILE A 31 7.27 -7.85 7.82
CA ILE A 31 7.18 -8.58 6.55
C ILE A 31 8.46 -8.33 5.74
N TRP A 32 8.82 -7.05 5.52
CA TRP A 32 10.02 -6.66 4.77
C TRP A 32 11.30 -7.25 5.35
N ARG A 33 11.51 -7.19 6.67
CA ARG A 33 12.70 -7.78 7.32
C ARG A 33 12.78 -9.30 7.13
N LYS A 34 11.65 -10.01 7.22
CA LYS A 34 11.62 -11.47 6.98
C LYS A 34 11.84 -11.85 5.51
N PHE A 35 11.43 -10.99 4.58
CA PHE A 35 11.62 -11.23 3.15
C PHE A 35 13.02 -10.85 2.66
N LEU A 36 13.65 -9.82 3.23
CA LEU A 36 15.01 -9.40 2.87
C LEU A 36 16.14 -10.22 3.49
N SER A 37 15.88 -10.99 4.55
CA SER A 37 16.94 -11.76 5.24
C SER A 37 17.44 -12.97 4.45
N PHE A 38 16.95 -13.19 3.22
CA PHE A 38 17.39 -14.26 2.35
C PHE A 38 18.09 -13.64 1.13
N PRO A 39 19.39 -13.91 0.92
CA PRO A 39 20.15 -13.39 -0.22
C PRO A 39 19.72 -13.98 -1.57
N ASP A 40 18.70 -14.85 -1.59
CA ASP A 40 18.12 -15.35 -2.83
C ASP A 40 17.28 -14.26 -3.48
N ILE A 41 17.90 -13.71 -4.52
CA ILE A 41 17.55 -12.70 -5.55
C ILE A 41 16.15 -12.83 -6.18
N TYR A 42 15.24 -13.60 -5.60
CA TYR A 42 14.02 -14.01 -6.25
C TYR A 42 12.86 -14.10 -5.27
N ILE A 43 12.11 -13.00 -5.15
CA ILE A 43 10.69 -12.99 -4.75
C ILE A 43 9.91 -14.10 -5.50
N TYR A 44 10.39 -14.53 -6.67
CA TYR A 44 9.96 -15.71 -7.41
C TYR A 44 9.83 -17.01 -6.59
N ASN A 45 10.77 -17.33 -5.69
CA ASN A 45 10.95 -18.73 -5.27
C ASN A 45 10.32 -19.09 -3.91
N ARG A 46 9.90 -18.12 -3.09
CA ARG A 46 9.43 -18.41 -1.71
C ARG A 46 7.93 -18.31 -1.49
N ILE A 47 7.24 -17.44 -2.22
CA ILE A 47 5.78 -17.27 -2.12
C ILE A 47 5.07 -17.84 -3.37
N GLY A 48 5.82 -18.11 -4.45
CA GLY A 48 5.25 -18.48 -5.75
C GLY A 48 4.42 -17.36 -6.40
N ILE A 49 4.48 -16.15 -5.86
CA ILE A 49 3.74 -14.98 -6.35
C ILE A 49 4.70 -14.13 -7.16
N TYR A 50 4.46 -14.12 -8.46
CA TYR A 50 5.17 -13.28 -9.43
C TYR A 50 4.94 -11.78 -9.10
N PRO A 51 5.94 -10.90 -9.25
CA PRO A 51 5.83 -9.47 -8.92
C PRO A 51 4.59 -8.77 -9.52
N VAL A 52 4.21 -9.12 -10.75
CA VAL A 52 2.97 -8.64 -11.41
C VAL A 52 1.71 -9.08 -10.70
N LYS A 53 1.67 -10.29 -10.13
CA LYS A 53 0.51 -10.77 -9.37
C LYS A 53 0.36 -9.99 -8.05
N ALA A 54 1.48 -9.71 -7.37
CA ALA A 54 1.48 -8.86 -6.18
C ALA A 54 1.04 -7.42 -6.52
N LEU A 55 1.54 -6.88 -7.63
CA LEU A 55 1.11 -5.59 -8.16
C LEU A 55 -0.40 -5.55 -8.40
N LEU A 56 -0.95 -6.60 -9.03
CA LEU A 56 -2.38 -6.69 -9.33
C LEU A 56 -3.23 -6.67 -8.06
N ILE A 57 -2.83 -7.40 -7.02
CA ILE A 57 -3.50 -7.38 -5.70
C ILE A 57 -3.43 -5.97 -5.09
N MET A 58 -2.26 -5.34 -5.11
CA MET A 58 -2.09 -3.97 -4.60
C MET A 58 -2.98 -2.96 -5.33
N ILE A 59 -3.05 -3.03 -6.66
CA ILE A 59 -3.90 -2.14 -7.47
C ILE A 59 -5.37 -2.32 -7.10
N ILE A 60 -5.84 -3.57 -6.93
CA ILE A 60 -7.23 -3.83 -6.53
C ILE A 60 -7.53 -3.23 -5.15
N VAL A 61 -6.64 -3.46 -4.17
CA VAL A 61 -6.80 -2.94 -2.80
C VAL A 61 -6.78 -1.41 -2.80
N ASN A 62 -5.80 -0.79 -3.44
CA ASN A 62 -5.67 0.66 -3.49
C ASN A 62 -6.79 1.34 -4.28
N THR A 63 -7.29 0.72 -5.34
CA THR A 63 -8.46 1.21 -6.09
C THR A 63 -9.71 1.14 -5.21
N SER A 64 -9.89 0.05 -4.46
CA SER A 64 -11.03 -0.11 -3.55
C SER A 64 -11.00 0.93 -2.42
N LEU A 65 -9.84 1.13 -1.79
CA LEU A 65 -9.61 2.17 -0.79
C LEU A 65 -9.78 3.57 -1.37
N SER A 66 -9.30 3.80 -2.58
CA SER A 66 -9.44 5.09 -3.27
C SER A 66 -10.90 5.42 -3.56
N LEU A 67 -11.69 4.47 -4.07
CA LEU A 67 -13.13 4.65 -4.31
C LEU A 67 -13.89 4.95 -3.00
N PHE A 68 -13.52 4.29 -1.90
CA PHE A 68 -14.12 4.55 -0.59
C PHE A 68 -13.73 5.95 -0.06
N SER A 69 -12.46 6.32 -0.24
CA SER A 69 -11.91 7.60 0.22
C SER A 69 -12.37 8.77 -0.63
N PHE A 70 -12.69 8.58 -1.91
CA PHE A 70 -13.10 9.65 -2.82
C PHE A 70 -14.31 10.45 -2.32
N LYS A 71 -15.22 9.79 -1.59
CA LYS A 71 -16.40 10.44 -0.99
C LYS A 71 -16.08 11.21 0.30
N LYS A 72 -15.00 10.89 0.99
CA LYS A 72 -14.61 11.50 2.28
C LYS A 72 -13.49 12.53 2.09
N GLU A 73 -12.39 12.11 1.45
CA GLU A 73 -11.16 12.88 1.27
C GLU A 73 -10.56 12.59 -0.12
N LYS A 74 -10.79 13.52 -1.06
CA LYS A 74 -10.36 13.38 -2.46
C LYS A 74 -8.84 13.33 -2.61
N GLU A 75 -8.10 14.06 -1.78
CA GLU A 75 -6.64 14.10 -1.80
C GLU A 75 -6.03 12.72 -1.53
N ILE A 76 -6.54 11.99 -0.53
CA ILE A 76 -6.12 10.62 -0.25
C ILE A 76 -6.43 9.69 -1.42
N SER A 77 -7.61 9.84 -2.04
CA SER A 77 -7.99 9.06 -3.21
C SER A 77 -7.02 9.28 -4.40
N TYR A 78 -6.63 10.53 -4.66
CA TYR A 78 -5.66 10.85 -5.69
C TYR A 78 -4.25 10.33 -5.35
N LEU A 79 -3.84 10.39 -4.09
CA LEU A 79 -2.54 9.90 -3.64
C LEU A 79 -2.44 8.37 -3.77
N LEU A 80 -3.50 7.64 -3.41
CA LEU A 80 -3.57 6.19 -3.58
C LEU A 80 -3.53 5.75 -5.04
N LEU A 81 -4.25 6.46 -5.92
CA LEU A 81 -4.26 6.16 -7.36
C LEU A 81 -2.91 6.47 -8.01
N SER A 82 -2.38 7.67 -7.79
CA SER A 82 -1.08 8.08 -8.34
C SER A 82 0.07 7.21 -7.85
N GLY A 83 0.08 6.86 -6.55
CA GLY A 83 1.05 5.92 -5.99
C GLY A 83 0.95 4.53 -6.61
N SER A 84 -0.27 4.03 -6.86
CA SER A 84 -0.47 2.74 -7.53
C SER A 84 0.03 2.74 -8.97
N VAL A 85 -0.20 3.81 -9.72
CA VAL A 85 0.31 3.98 -11.09
C VAL A 85 1.84 4.03 -11.09
N PHE A 86 2.44 4.80 -10.18
CA PHE A 86 3.90 4.89 -10.08
C PHE A 86 4.55 3.54 -9.78
N ILE A 87 4.02 2.80 -8.80
CA ILE A 87 4.52 1.45 -8.46
C ILE A 87 4.33 0.49 -9.64
N ALA A 88 3.21 0.57 -10.37
CA ALA A 88 2.98 -0.24 -11.57
C ALA A 88 4.04 0.00 -12.65
N ILE A 89 4.35 1.26 -12.93
CA ILE A 89 5.40 1.62 -13.89
C ILE A 89 6.75 1.06 -13.43
N LEU A 90 7.08 1.19 -12.15
CA LEU A 90 8.36 0.72 -11.61
C LEU A 90 8.50 -0.80 -11.71
N VAL A 91 7.44 -1.56 -11.38
CA VAL A 91 7.43 -3.02 -11.50
C VAL A 91 7.55 -3.45 -12.96
N LEU A 92 6.83 -2.81 -13.88
CA LEU A 92 6.95 -3.09 -15.32
C LEU A 92 8.35 -2.78 -15.85
N PHE A 93 8.97 -1.69 -15.39
CA PHE A 93 10.33 -1.34 -15.78
C PHE A 93 11.36 -2.37 -15.30
N LEU A 94 11.24 -2.82 -14.04
CA LEU A 94 12.07 -3.90 -13.50
C LEU A 94 11.88 -5.20 -14.28
N GLU A 95 10.65 -5.49 -14.69
CA GLU A 95 10.35 -6.69 -15.47
C GLU A 95 10.91 -6.62 -16.88
N LEU A 96 10.81 -5.47 -17.56
CA LEU A 96 11.48 -5.25 -18.84
C LEU A 96 12.99 -5.42 -18.72
N PHE A 97 13.60 -4.84 -17.67
CA PHE A 97 15.03 -4.99 -17.43
C PHE A 97 15.41 -6.46 -17.18
N TYR A 98 14.60 -7.20 -16.44
CA TYR A 98 14.79 -8.63 -16.24
C TYR A 98 14.69 -9.43 -17.54
N LEU A 99 13.69 -9.15 -18.39
CA LEU A 99 13.50 -9.83 -19.67
C LEU A 99 14.62 -9.55 -20.68
N ILE A 100 15.19 -8.35 -20.67
CA ILE A 100 16.29 -7.95 -21.56
C ILE A 100 17.62 -8.61 -21.15
N ASN A 101 17.87 -8.77 -19.85
CA ASN A 101 19.11 -9.34 -19.32
C ASN A 101 19.07 -10.86 -19.12
N LYS A 102 18.03 -11.52 -19.65
CA LYS A 102 17.84 -12.97 -19.61
C LYS A 102 18.17 -13.59 -20.96
#